data_AF-A0A1X4I3N2-F1
#
_entry.id   AF-A0A1X4I3N2-F1
#
_cell.length_a   1.000
_cell.length_b   1.000
_cell.length_c   1.000
_cell.angle_alpha   90.00
_cell.angle_beta   90.00
_cell.angle_gamma   90.00
#
_symmetry.space_group_name_H-M   'P 1'
#
loop_
_entity.id
_entity.type
_entity.pdbx_description
1 polymer ?
#
loop_
_entity_poly.entity_id
_entity_poly.type
_entity_poly.pdbx_seq_one_letter_code
_entity_poly.pdbx_strand_id
1 'polypeptide(L)'
;ELDRRVDEHLTGLFRLAKALMHASAAVDLVVLTRRALAVVPGEPGVVAEHAALAGLAKAIGREYPYVTVRLLDVDDAVPAALLRTEILAAQAGVYALRGTDKYRESFAELPEIPAVRDAYLRPGGAYLITGGLGGIGLETARHFAAGAPGVHLYLLGRTALPPEAEWDAVAADPQHPAASRVTAVREIA
;
A
#
# COMPACT_ATOMS: atom_id res chain seq x y z
N GLU A 1 14.88 13.73 -5.34
CA GLU A 1 14.08 13.51 -6.57
C GLU A 1 12.75 12.81 -6.27
N LEU A 2 12.73 11.67 -5.58
CA LEU A 2 11.48 11.03 -5.13
C LEU A 2 10.61 11.96 -4.27
N ASP A 3 11.18 12.55 -3.22
CA ASP A 3 10.44 13.46 -2.32
C ASP A 3 9.81 14.64 -3.07
N ARG A 4 10.57 15.21 -4.02
CA ARG A 4 10.09 16.29 -4.90
C ARG A 4 8.88 15.85 -5.72
N ARG A 5 8.93 14.66 -6.34
CA ARG A 5 7.79 14.12 -7.12
C ARG A 5 6.58 13.81 -6.23
N VAL A 6 6.80 13.29 -5.02
CA VAL A 6 5.73 13.05 -4.05
C VAL A 6 5.07 14.37 -3.63
N ASP A 7 5.86 15.39 -3.32
CA ASP A 7 5.36 16.71 -2.95
C ASP A 7 4.62 17.41 -4.09
N GLU A 8 5.15 17.35 -5.31
CA GLU A 8 4.49 17.98 -6.46
C GLU A 8 3.17 17.28 -6.83
N HIS A 9 3.13 15.95 -6.81
CA HIS A 9 1.97 15.21 -7.31
C HIS A 9 0.98 14.81 -6.21
N LEU A 10 1.43 14.05 -5.21
CA LEU A 10 0.54 13.51 -4.18
C LEU A 10 0.08 14.61 -3.23
N THR A 11 1.01 15.41 -2.71
CA THR A 11 0.68 16.55 -1.85
C THR A 11 -0.08 17.62 -2.63
N GLY A 12 0.23 17.82 -3.92
CA GLY A 12 -0.54 18.70 -4.82
C GLY A 12 -2.01 18.29 -4.94
N LEU A 13 -2.28 17.02 -5.29
CA LEU A 13 -3.65 16.50 -5.37
C LEU A 13 -4.38 16.58 -4.03
N PHE A 14 -3.69 16.27 -2.92
CA PHE A 14 -4.27 16.42 -1.58
C PHE A 14 -4.70 17.86 -1.29
N ARG A 15 -3.85 18.84 -1.60
CA ARG A 15 -4.18 20.27 -1.40
C ARG A 15 -5.32 20.73 -2.29
N LEU A 16 -5.36 20.28 -3.56
CA LEU A 16 -6.48 20.54 -4.47
C LEU A 16 -7.79 19.98 -3.91
N ALA A 17 -7.77 18.72 -3.44
CA ALA A 17 -8.94 18.10 -2.82
C ALA A 17 -9.43 18.92 -1.63
N LYS A 18 -8.55 19.33 -0.71
CA LYS A 18 -8.91 20.21 0.41
C LYS A 18 -9.54 21.53 -0.06
N ALA A 19 -9.00 22.15 -1.10
CA ALA A 19 -9.54 23.41 -1.63
C ALA A 19 -10.94 23.23 -2.23
N LEU A 20 -11.16 22.17 -3.01
CA LEU A 20 -12.47 21.82 -3.57
C LEU A 20 -13.51 21.55 -2.48
N MET A 21 -13.11 20.84 -1.42
CA MET A 21 -13.96 20.60 -0.26
C MET A 21 -14.32 21.89 0.47
N HIS A 22 -13.35 22.77 0.73
CA HIS A 22 -13.61 24.06 1.38
C HIS A 22 -14.53 24.95 0.57
N ALA A 23 -14.50 24.84 -0.76
CA ALA A 23 -15.39 25.55 -1.66
C ALA A 23 -16.76 24.86 -1.85
N SER A 24 -16.98 23.67 -1.28
CA SER A 24 -18.14 22.82 -1.54
C SER A 24 -18.42 22.64 -3.04
N ALA A 25 -17.36 22.56 -3.84
CA ALA A 25 -17.46 22.58 -5.30
C ALA A 25 -17.88 21.21 -5.84
N ALA A 26 -18.98 21.18 -6.61
CA ALA A 26 -19.36 20.00 -7.38
C ALA A 26 -18.58 19.98 -8.70
N VAL A 27 -17.65 19.04 -8.85
CA VAL A 27 -16.74 18.96 -10.00
C VAL A 27 -16.47 17.53 -10.44
N ASP A 28 -16.18 17.37 -11.73
CA ASP A 28 -15.59 16.15 -12.27
C ASP A 28 -14.06 16.26 -12.25
N LEU A 29 -13.43 15.56 -11.32
CA LEU A 29 -11.98 15.55 -11.15
C LEU A 29 -11.35 14.39 -11.90
N VAL A 30 -10.51 14.71 -12.89
CA VAL A 30 -9.71 13.73 -13.63
C VAL A 30 -8.27 13.78 -13.15
N VAL A 31 -7.81 12.67 -12.57
CA VAL A 31 -6.41 12.48 -12.16
C VAL A 31 -5.71 11.73 -13.29
N LEU A 32 -4.83 12.41 -14.02
CA LEU A 32 -4.04 11.82 -15.10
C LEU A 32 -2.67 11.39 -14.55
N THR A 33 -2.32 10.12 -14.74
CA THR A 33 -1.00 9.58 -14.39
C THR A 33 -0.35 8.94 -15.61
N ARG A 34 0.98 8.80 -15.57
CA ARG A 34 1.74 8.08 -16.60
C ARG A 34 2.40 6.85 -15.96
N ARG A 35 2.03 5.66 -16.44
CA ARG A 35 2.53 4.36 -15.99
C ARG A 35 2.60 4.20 -14.46
N ALA A 36 1.65 4.74 -13.73
CA ALA A 36 1.55 4.59 -12.27
C ALA A 36 1.08 3.19 -11.86
N LEU A 37 0.39 2.48 -12.75
CA LEU A 37 -0.18 1.16 -12.51
C LEU A 37 0.46 0.14 -13.44
N ALA A 38 0.74 -1.06 -12.90
CA ALA A 38 1.04 -2.22 -13.73
C ALA A 38 -0.28 -2.91 -14.09
N VAL A 39 -0.60 -3.01 -15.38
CA VAL A 39 -1.84 -3.65 -15.86
C VAL A 39 -1.63 -5.01 -16.49
N VAL A 40 -0.38 -5.33 -16.83
CA VAL A 40 0.04 -6.66 -17.30
C VAL A 40 1.28 -7.13 -16.54
N PRO A 41 1.47 -8.44 -16.35
CA PRO A 41 2.68 -8.98 -15.73
C PRO A 41 3.95 -8.52 -16.47
N GLY A 42 4.94 -8.04 -15.71
CA GLY A 42 6.23 -7.62 -16.26
C GLY A 42 6.21 -6.31 -17.05
N GLU A 43 5.15 -5.51 -16.93
CA GLU A 43 5.08 -4.22 -17.61
C GLU A 43 6.28 -3.32 -17.26
N PRO A 44 7.06 -2.83 -18.26
CA PRO A 44 8.23 -2.02 -18.00
C PRO A 44 7.85 -0.56 -17.72
N GLY A 45 8.73 0.14 -16.99
CA GLY A 45 8.62 1.59 -16.79
C GLY A 45 7.51 2.03 -15.83
N VAL A 46 7.07 1.14 -14.94
CA VAL A 46 6.12 1.48 -13.87
C VAL A 46 6.74 2.48 -12.90
N VAL A 47 6.02 3.59 -12.67
CA VAL A 47 6.40 4.68 -11.76
C VAL A 47 5.65 4.49 -10.46
N ALA A 48 6.18 3.61 -9.60
CA ALA A 48 5.50 3.13 -8.40
C ALA A 48 5.10 4.26 -7.42
N GLU A 49 5.86 5.35 -7.37
CA GLU A 49 5.52 6.49 -6.50
C GLU A 49 4.20 7.18 -6.87
N HIS A 50 3.77 7.09 -8.14
CA HIS A 50 2.50 7.64 -8.58
C HIS A 50 1.31 6.73 -8.25
N ALA A 51 1.53 5.46 -7.90
CA ALA A 51 0.45 4.54 -7.54
C ALA A 51 -0.37 5.03 -6.34
N ALA A 52 0.25 5.80 -5.43
CA ALA A 52 -0.44 6.42 -4.30
C ALA A 52 -1.56 7.39 -4.73
N LEU A 53 -1.45 8.00 -5.92
CA LEU A 53 -2.50 8.86 -6.48
C LEU A 53 -3.79 8.08 -6.74
N ALA A 54 -3.71 6.79 -7.09
CA ALA A 54 -4.89 5.95 -7.25
C ALA A 54 -5.60 5.68 -5.92
N GLY A 55 -4.83 5.48 -4.84
CA GLY A 55 -5.38 5.38 -3.49
C GLY A 55 -6.08 6.67 -3.07
N LEU A 56 -5.43 7.81 -3.26
CA LEU A 56 -5.97 9.12 -2.91
C LEU A 56 -7.21 9.48 -3.75
N ALA A 57 -7.18 9.24 -5.06
CA ALA A 57 -8.33 9.47 -5.94
C ALA A 57 -9.57 8.66 -5.50
N LYS A 58 -9.37 7.39 -5.12
CA LYS A 58 -10.44 6.54 -4.57
C LYS A 58 -10.95 7.07 -3.22
N ALA A 59 -10.08 7.57 -2.36
CA ALA A 59 -10.48 8.16 -1.08
C ALA A 59 -11.32 9.43 -1.29
N ILE A 60 -10.88 10.36 -2.14
CA ILE A 60 -11.61 11.60 -2.47
C ILE A 60 -13.02 11.27 -2.97
N GLY A 61 -13.16 10.36 -3.95
CA GLY A 61 -14.46 10.00 -4.50
C GLY A 61 -15.40 9.29 -3.51
N ARG A 62 -14.86 8.65 -2.46
CA ARG A 62 -15.65 8.00 -1.40
C ARG A 62 -16.05 8.95 -0.28
N GLU A 63 -15.20 9.93 0.03
CA GLU A 63 -15.44 10.91 1.08
C GLU A 63 -16.32 12.08 0.61
N TYR A 64 -16.26 12.45 -0.67
CA TYR A 64 -16.96 13.60 -1.24
C TYR A 64 -17.86 13.19 -2.42
N PRO A 65 -19.11 12.77 -2.16
CA PRO A 65 -20.02 12.28 -3.22
C PRO A 65 -20.33 13.30 -4.32
N TYR A 66 -20.14 14.60 -4.07
CA TYR A 66 -20.32 15.67 -5.04
C TYR A 66 -19.08 15.90 -5.95
N VAL A 67 -17.98 15.18 -5.70
CA VAL A 67 -16.79 15.18 -6.55
C VAL A 67 -16.72 13.83 -7.27
N THR A 68 -17.05 13.82 -8.55
CA THR A 68 -16.85 12.62 -9.38
C THR A 68 -15.36 12.49 -9.67
N VAL A 69 -14.71 11.47 -9.13
CA VAL A 69 -13.28 11.24 -9.38
C VAL A 69 -13.08 10.11 -10.37
N ARG A 70 -12.24 10.35 -11.38
CA ARG A 70 -11.66 9.28 -12.18
C ARG A 70 -10.16 9.41 -12.27
N LEU A 71 -9.47 8.28 -12.22
CA LEU A 71 -8.05 8.20 -12.54
C LEU A 71 -7.89 7.58 -13.93
N LEU A 72 -7.08 8.21 -14.77
CA LEU A 72 -6.64 7.71 -16.07
C LEU A 72 -5.12 7.54 -16.01
N ASP A 73 -4.65 6.29 -16.00
CA ASP A 73 -3.23 5.98 -16.09
C ASP A 73 -2.84 5.65 -17.52
N VAL A 74 -1.97 6.43 -18.15
CA VAL A 74 -1.65 6.30 -19.57
C VAL A 74 -0.21 5.87 -19.81
N ASP A 75 0.04 5.27 -20.98
CA ASP A 75 1.37 5.20 -21.55
C ASP A 75 1.56 6.22 -22.68
N ASP A 76 2.77 6.27 -23.23
CA ASP A 76 3.13 7.20 -24.30
C ASP A 76 2.54 6.82 -25.67
N ALA A 77 1.96 5.62 -25.79
CA ALA A 77 1.37 5.13 -27.02
C ALA A 77 -0.12 5.50 -27.16
N VAL A 78 -0.75 6.04 -26.11
CA VAL A 78 -2.17 6.43 -26.14
C VAL A 78 -2.41 7.56 -27.14
N PRO A 79 -3.29 7.38 -28.15
CA PRO A 79 -3.63 8.46 -29.07
C PRO A 79 -4.34 9.62 -28.36
N ALA A 80 -3.98 10.86 -28.68
CA ALA A 80 -4.57 12.05 -28.08
C ALA A 80 -6.11 12.11 -28.23
N ALA A 81 -6.66 11.62 -29.35
CA ALA A 81 -8.11 11.55 -29.57
C ALA A 81 -8.81 10.57 -28.60
N LEU A 82 -8.17 9.43 -28.31
CA LEU A 82 -8.66 8.45 -27.34
C LEU A 82 -8.58 9.04 -25.92
N LEU A 83 -7.43 9.62 -25.56
CA LEU A 83 -7.25 10.29 -24.26
C LEU A 83 -8.30 11.38 -24.04
N ARG A 84 -8.54 12.25 -25.04
CA ARG A 84 -9.58 13.28 -24.97
C ARG A 84 -10.96 12.68 -24.72
N THR A 85 -11.31 11.61 -25.43
CA THR A 85 -12.60 10.92 -25.26
C THR A 85 -12.75 10.42 -23.83
N GLU A 86 -11.71 9.81 -23.27
CA GLU A 86 -11.72 9.28 -21.91
C GLU A 86 -11.68 10.38 -20.83
N ILE A 87 -11.01 11.52 -21.09
CA ILE A 87 -11.06 12.71 -20.23
C ILE A 87 -12.45 13.36 -20.23
N LEU A 88 -13.29 13.14 -21.23
CA LEU A 88 -14.65 13.67 -21.27
C LEU A 88 -15.71 12.63 -20.87
N ALA A 89 -15.33 11.38 -20.66
CA ALA A 89 -16.25 10.33 -20.22
C ALA A 89 -16.68 10.53 -18.76
N ALA A 90 -17.97 10.52 -18.47
CA ALA A 90 -18.52 10.80 -17.12
C ALA A 90 -18.43 9.63 -16.11
N GLN A 91 -17.61 8.60 -16.36
CA GLN A 91 -17.57 7.42 -15.48
C GLN A 91 -16.45 7.54 -14.45
N ALA A 92 -16.83 7.46 -13.17
CA ALA A 92 -15.90 7.37 -12.05
C ALA A 92 -15.18 6.01 -12.01
N GLY A 93 -13.98 6.03 -11.44
CA GLY A 93 -13.18 4.82 -11.20
C GLY A 93 -11.73 4.97 -11.63
N VAL A 94 -11.01 3.85 -11.56
CA VAL A 94 -9.60 3.76 -11.94
C VAL A 94 -9.51 3.03 -13.27
N TYR A 95 -8.94 3.70 -14.26
CA TYR A 95 -8.74 3.20 -15.61
C TYR A 95 -7.28 3.33 -16.00
N ALA A 96 -6.85 2.44 -16.88
CA ALA A 96 -5.54 2.52 -17.50
C ALA A 96 -5.67 2.34 -19.01
N LEU A 97 -4.94 3.17 -19.77
CA LEU A 97 -4.88 3.13 -21.22
C LEU A 97 -3.46 2.72 -21.64
N ARG A 98 -3.35 1.71 -22.48
CA ARG A 98 -2.08 1.24 -23.06
C ARG A 98 -2.24 1.15 -24.57
N GLY A 99 -1.65 2.09 -25.31
CA GLY A 99 -1.97 2.25 -26.72
C GLY A 99 -3.48 2.49 -26.93
N THR A 100 -4.16 1.54 -27.58
CA THR A 100 -5.62 1.57 -27.80
C THR A 100 -6.42 0.75 -26.79
N ASP A 101 -5.73 -0.02 -25.94
CA ASP A 101 -6.38 -0.89 -24.96
C ASP A 101 -6.80 -0.11 -23.73
N LYS A 102 -8.00 -0.42 -23.23
CA LYS A 102 -8.58 0.17 -22.03
C LYS A 102 -8.79 -0.88 -20.96
N TYR A 103 -8.20 -0.65 -19.80
CA TYR A 103 -8.36 -1.45 -18.60
C TYR A 103 -9.16 -0.66 -17.57
N ARG A 104 -9.94 -1.37 -16.76
CA ARG A 104 -10.66 -0.83 -15.61
C ARG A 104 -10.32 -1.68 -14.39
N GLU A 105 -10.07 -1.03 -13.25
CA GLU A 105 -9.90 -1.74 -11.99
C GLU A 105 -11.16 -2.57 -11.68
N SER A 106 -10.96 -3.86 -11.43
CA SER A 106 -11.99 -4.78 -10.99
C SER A 106 -11.40 -5.75 -9.98
N PHE A 107 -12.21 -6.20 -9.03
CA PHE A 107 -11.87 -7.28 -8.12
C PHE A 107 -12.51 -8.56 -8.64
N ALA A 108 -11.70 -9.62 -8.75
CA ALA A 108 -12.15 -10.94 -9.15
C ALA A 108 -11.74 -11.95 -8.08
N GLU A 109 -12.56 -12.96 -7.87
CA GLU A 109 -12.22 -14.10 -7.04
C GLU A 109 -11.10 -14.89 -7.74
N LEU A 110 -10.03 -15.19 -7.02
CA LEU A 110 -9.00 -16.08 -7.51
C LEU A 110 -9.39 -17.51 -7.16
N PRO A 111 -9.15 -18.49 -8.06
CA PRO A 111 -9.31 -19.89 -7.72
C PRO A 111 -8.43 -20.22 -6.51
N GLU A 112 -8.83 -21.22 -5.74
CA GLU A 112 -8.00 -21.72 -4.64
C GLU A 112 -6.63 -22.10 -5.19
N ILE A 113 -5.60 -21.37 -4.79
CA ILE A 113 -4.23 -21.64 -5.19
C ILE A 113 -3.73 -22.72 -4.22
N PRO A 114 -3.37 -23.92 -4.70
CA PRO A 114 -2.81 -24.95 -3.83
C PRO A 114 -1.61 -24.37 -3.08
N ALA A 115 -1.48 -24.70 -1.79
CA ALA A 115 -0.37 -24.26 -0.96
C ALA A 115 0.94 -24.95 -1.40
N VAL A 116 1.42 -24.70 -2.61
CA VAL A 116 2.77 -25.05 -3.05
C VAL A 116 3.69 -24.01 -2.41
N ARG A 117 4.15 -24.33 -1.21
CA ARG A 117 5.19 -23.57 -0.53
C ARG A 117 6.52 -24.07 -1.05
N ASP A 118 7.05 -23.45 -2.09
CA ASP A 118 8.50 -23.46 -2.25
C ASP A 118 9.11 -23.03 -0.91
N ALA A 119 10.23 -23.63 -0.52
CA ALA A 119 10.93 -23.25 0.70
C ALA A 119 11.46 -21.80 0.55
N TYR A 120 10.62 -20.83 0.92
CA TYR A 120 10.95 -19.40 0.87
C TYR A 120 11.69 -18.96 2.14
N LEU A 121 11.54 -19.73 3.23
CA LEU A 121 12.35 -19.59 4.44
C LEU A 121 13.60 -20.47 4.36
N ARG A 122 14.74 -19.88 4.68
CA ARG A 122 16.05 -20.52 4.65
C ARG A 122 16.43 -20.89 6.09
N PRO A 123 16.88 -22.13 6.35
CA PRO A 123 17.53 -22.47 7.62
C PRO A 123 18.66 -21.49 7.94
N GLY A 124 18.73 -20.98 9.17
CA GLY A 124 19.72 -19.96 9.53
C GLY A 124 19.48 -18.57 8.92
N GLY A 125 18.36 -18.35 8.22
CA GLY A 125 18.08 -17.12 7.48
C GLY A 125 17.80 -15.93 8.39
N ALA A 126 18.25 -14.74 8.00
CA ALA A 126 17.96 -13.49 8.70
C ALA A 126 16.81 -12.72 8.04
N TYR A 127 15.82 -12.31 8.83
CA TYR A 127 14.61 -11.64 8.35
C TYR A 127 14.32 -10.37 9.16
N LEU A 128 14.16 -9.23 8.46
CA LEU A 128 13.76 -7.96 9.05
C LEU A 128 12.25 -7.76 8.88
N ILE A 129 11.54 -7.52 9.97
CA ILE A 129 10.10 -7.25 9.98
C ILE A 129 9.88 -5.81 10.45
N THR A 130 9.52 -4.93 9.53
CA THR A 130 9.14 -3.55 9.85
C THR A 130 7.74 -3.51 10.46
N GLY A 131 7.54 -2.76 11.53
CA GLY A 131 6.33 -2.90 12.35
C GLY A 131 6.29 -4.25 13.08
N GLY A 132 7.45 -4.88 13.31
CA GLY A 132 7.57 -6.25 13.83
C GLY A 132 7.01 -6.46 15.23
N LEU A 133 6.82 -5.39 16.00
CA LEU A 133 6.19 -5.41 17.32
C LEU A 133 4.69 -5.08 17.29
N GLY A 134 4.09 -4.93 16.10
CA GLY A 134 2.64 -4.80 15.91
C GLY A 134 1.97 -6.17 15.75
N GLY A 135 0.63 -6.20 15.74
CA GLY A 135 -0.13 -7.45 15.67
C GLY A 135 0.25 -8.35 14.49
N ILE A 136 0.19 -7.83 13.25
CA ILE A 136 0.56 -8.59 12.05
C ILE A 136 2.06 -8.94 12.05
N GLY A 137 2.91 -8.04 12.54
CA GLY A 137 4.36 -8.24 12.59
C GLY A 137 4.75 -9.41 13.49
N LEU A 138 4.15 -9.52 14.67
CA LEU A 138 4.38 -10.62 15.62
C LEU A 138 3.87 -11.95 15.08
N GLU A 139 2.68 -11.99 14.46
CA GLU A 139 2.18 -13.23 13.84
C GLU A 139 3.04 -13.68 12.65
N THR A 140 3.55 -12.73 11.87
CA THR A 140 4.53 -13.02 10.81
C THR A 140 5.82 -13.60 11.40
N ALA A 141 6.30 -13.03 12.51
CA ALA A 141 7.48 -13.51 13.22
C ALA A 141 7.30 -14.94 13.75
N ARG A 142 6.16 -15.24 14.39
CA ARG A 142 5.80 -16.61 14.83
C ARG A 142 5.80 -17.59 13.65
N HIS A 143 5.17 -17.20 12.55
CA HIS A 143 5.12 -18.02 11.34
C HIS A 143 6.51 -18.28 10.75
N PHE A 144 7.41 -17.30 10.80
CA PHE A 144 8.79 -17.47 10.33
C PHE A 144 9.62 -18.36 11.27
N ALA A 145 9.49 -18.16 12.58
CA ALA A 145 10.15 -18.99 13.60
C ALA A 145 9.74 -20.47 13.50
N ALA A 146 8.46 -20.74 13.24
CA ALA A 146 7.95 -22.10 13.04
C ALA A 146 8.28 -22.67 11.64
N GLY A 147 8.62 -21.82 10.67
CA GLY A 147 8.72 -22.20 9.26
C GLY A 147 10.09 -22.68 8.81
N ALA A 148 11.17 -22.36 9.52
CA ALA A 148 12.51 -22.89 9.26
C ALA A 148 13.37 -22.89 10.54
N PRO A 149 14.29 -23.86 10.71
CA PRO A 149 15.13 -23.92 11.90
C PRO A 149 16.20 -22.81 11.89
N GLY A 150 16.46 -22.27 13.08
CA GLY A 150 17.56 -21.34 13.32
C GLY A 150 17.41 -19.98 12.63
N VAL A 151 16.19 -19.54 12.30
CA VAL A 151 15.99 -18.21 11.72
C VAL A 151 16.36 -17.10 12.73
N HIS A 152 16.88 -15.99 12.20
CA HIS A 152 17.18 -14.80 12.96
C HIS A 152 16.16 -13.71 12.63
N LEU A 153 15.34 -13.31 13.60
CA LEU A 153 14.27 -12.32 13.41
C LEU A 153 14.68 -10.97 13.99
N TYR A 154 14.64 -9.95 13.14
CA TYR A 154 14.89 -8.56 13.52
C TYR A 154 13.55 -7.81 13.50
N LEU A 155 12.99 -7.52 14.67
CA LEU A 155 11.70 -6.84 14.79
C LEU A 155 11.91 -5.33 14.94
N LEU A 156 11.62 -4.58 13.88
CA LEU A 156 11.83 -3.13 13.85
C LEU A 156 10.52 -2.39 14.14
N GLY A 157 10.57 -1.42 15.04
CA GLY A 157 9.45 -0.54 15.36
C GLY A 157 9.93 0.80 15.91
N ARG A 158 9.05 1.81 15.89
CA ARG A 158 9.35 3.14 16.46
C ARG A 158 9.38 3.14 17.99
N THR A 159 8.60 2.26 18.60
CA THR A 159 8.54 2.10 20.06
C THR A 159 9.45 0.96 20.47
N ALA A 160 10.50 1.28 21.21
CA ALA A 160 11.41 0.28 21.76
C ALA A 160 10.71 -0.60 22.80
N LEU A 161 11.18 -1.84 22.92
CA LEU A 161 10.92 -2.64 24.10
C LEU A 161 11.77 -2.13 25.26
N PRO A 162 11.31 -2.30 26.52
CA PRO A 162 12.15 -2.06 27.67
C PRO A 162 13.38 -2.98 27.64
N PRO A 163 14.46 -2.65 28.38
CA PRO A 163 15.62 -3.52 28.54
C PRO A 163 15.20 -4.94 28.96
N GLU A 164 15.88 -5.96 28.44
CA GLU A 164 15.52 -7.37 28.68
C GLU A 164 15.51 -7.74 30.18
N ALA A 165 16.37 -7.11 30.97
CA ALA A 165 16.43 -7.27 32.42
C ALA A 165 15.13 -6.89 33.14
N GLU A 166 14.29 -6.05 32.53
CA GLU A 166 13.02 -5.58 33.09
C GLU A 166 11.82 -6.41 32.60
N TRP A 167 12.04 -7.35 31.67
CA TRP A 167 10.94 -8.05 31.00
C TRP A 167 10.06 -8.88 31.96
N ASP A 168 10.63 -9.45 33.03
CA ASP A 168 9.83 -10.18 34.04
C ASP A 168 8.86 -9.26 34.78
N ALA A 169 9.32 -8.09 35.20
CA ALA A 169 8.47 -7.10 35.87
C ALA A 169 7.40 -6.56 34.91
N VAL A 170 7.78 -6.29 33.65
CA VAL A 170 6.88 -5.80 32.61
C VAL A 170 5.82 -6.83 32.22
N ALA A 171 6.19 -8.11 32.13
CA ALA A 171 5.24 -9.18 31.82
C ALA A 171 4.30 -9.50 33.01
N ALA A 172 4.75 -9.26 34.25
CA ALA A 172 3.95 -9.45 35.46
C ALA A 172 2.90 -8.36 35.69
N ASP A 173 2.99 -7.21 35.00
CA ASP A 173 1.99 -6.15 35.02
C ASP A 173 1.22 -6.10 33.68
N PRO A 174 0.01 -6.70 33.59
CA PRO A 174 -0.79 -6.69 32.37
C PRO A 174 -1.23 -5.29 31.91
N GLN A 175 -1.20 -4.29 32.79
CA GLN A 175 -1.53 -2.90 32.43
C GLN A 175 -0.34 -2.17 31.83
N HIS A 176 0.86 -2.74 31.88
CA HIS A 176 2.04 -2.13 31.28
C HIS A 176 1.91 -2.09 29.74
N PRO A 177 2.10 -0.93 29.08
CA PRO A 177 1.92 -0.79 27.62
C PRO A 177 2.82 -1.68 26.75
N ALA A 178 3.86 -2.27 27.33
CA ALA A 178 4.78 -3.19 26.67
C ALA A 178 4.55 -4.67 27.01
N ALA A 179 3.70 -5.01 27.99
CA ALA A 179 3.53 -6.38 28.49
C ALA A 179 3.21 -7.37 27.36
N SER A 180 2.22 -7.06 26.52
CA SER A 180 1.81 -7.92 25.41
C SER A 180 2.93 -8.15 24.39
N ARG A 181 3.74 -7.13 24.11
CA ARG A 181 4.84 -7.20 23.15
C ARG A 181 6.03 -7.98 23.70
N VAL A 182 6.38 -7.77 24.98
CA VAL A 182 7.43 -8.52 25.67
C VAL A 182 7.09 -10.01 25.71
N THR A 183 5.87 -10.35 26.12
CA THR A 183 5.40 -11.74 26.14
C THR A 183 5.44 -12.37 24.75
N ALA A 184 4.95 -11.67 23.73
CA ALA A 184 4.96 -12.19 22.37
C ALA A 184 6.38 -12.44 21.83
N VAL A 185 7.34 -11.56 22.13
CA VAL A 185 8.74 -11.78 21.71
C VAL A 185 9.37 -12.95 22.44
N ARG A 186 9.08 -13.15 23.74
CA ARG A 186 9.53 -14.33 24.50
C ARG A 186 9.00 -15.65 23.95
N GLU A 187 7.77 -15.66 23.42
CA GLU A 187 7.16 -16.85 22.82
C GLU A 187 7.73 -17.19 21.43
N ILE A 188 8.35 -16.22 20.75
CA ILE A 188 8.95 -16.39 19.42
C ILE A 188 10.41 -16.85 19.53
N ALA A 189 11.11 -16.40 20.58
CA ALA A 189 12.51 -16.71 20.87
C ALA A 189 12.69 -18.17 21.34
#